data_AF-A0A4U9HNU9-F1
#
_entry.id   AF-A0A4U9HNU9-F1
#
_cell.length_a   1.000
_cell.length_b   1.000
_cell.length_c   1.000
_cell.angle_alpha   90.00
_cell.angle_beta   90.00
_cell.angle_gamma   90.00
#
_symmetry.space_group_name_H-M   'P 1'
#
loop_
_entity.id
_entity.type
_entity.pdbx_description
1 polymer ?
#
loop_
_entity_poly.entity_id
_entity_poly.type
_entity_poly.pdbx_seq_one_letter_code
_entity_poly.pdbx_strand_id
1 'polypeptide(L)'
;MVLQSTRWLALSYFTYFFSYGIYLPFWSVWLKGEGLEPDVIGILLGAGLVARFLGSLLIAPRVKDPANLVTALRILALLTLAFAVGFCFGNAWAG
;
A
#
# COMPACT_ATOMS: atom_id res chain seq x y z
N MET A 1 21.10 -11.35 13.76
CA MET A 1 19.71 -11.87 13.70
C MET A 1 19.57 -12.65 12.40
N VAL A 2 19.59 -13.98 12.45
CA VAL A 2 19.28 -14.80 11.26
C VAL A 2 17.77 -15.01 11.27
N LEU A 3 17.04 -14.27 10.42
CA LEU A 3 15.60 -14.48 10.20
C LEU A 3 15.40 -15.80 9.44
N GLN A 4 15.55 -16.94 10.14
CA GLN A 4 15.14 -18.25 9.62
C GLN A 4 13.61 -18.34 9.73
N SER A 5 12.89 -17.87 8.71
CA SER A 5 11.52 -18.31 8.48
C SER A 5 11.14 -18.06 7.03
N THR A 6 11.54 -18.97 6.15
CA THR A 6 11.11 -19.01 4.74
C THR A 6 9.60 -18.81 4.60
N ARG A 7 8.80 -19.31 5.55
CA ARG A 7 7.33 -19.13 5.58
C ARG A 7 6.91 -17.67 5.79
N TRP A 8 7.54 -16.97 6.73
CA TRP A 8 7.19 -15.57 7.02
C TRP A 8 7.58 -14.65 5.86
N LEU A 9 8.75 -14.91 5.28
CA LEU A 9 9.24 -14.19 4.12
C LEU A 9 8.39 -14.51 2.88
N ALA A 10 8.05 -15.78 2.63
CA ALA A 10 7.20 -16.20 1.52
C ALA A 10 5.80 -15.58 1.60
N LEU A 11 5.18 -15.56 2.78
CA LEU A 11 3.86 -14.93 2.95
C LEU A 11 3.92 -13.42 2.72
N SER A 12 4.99 -12.77 3.20
CA SER A 12 5.21 -11.34 2.98
C SER A 12 5.39 -11.02 1.49
N TYR A 13 6.23 -11.78 0.78
CA TYR A 13 6.41 -11.63 -0.66
C TYR A 13 5.16 -11.97 -1.45
N PHE A 14 4.45 -13.04 -1.10
CA PHE A 14 3.20 -13.41 -1.74
C PHE A 14 2.19 -12.27 -1.64
N THR A 15 1.95 -11.75 -0.44
CA THR A 15 1.00 -10.64 -0.22
C THR A 15 1.43 -9.38 -0.96
N TYR A 16 2.72 -9.08 -0.95
CA TYR A 16 3.29 -7.93 -1.64
C TYR A 16 3.10 -8.03 -3.16
N PHE A 17 3.52 -9.12 -3.79
CA PHE A 17 3.42 -9.32 -5.23
C PHE A 17 1.99 -9.53 -5.70
N PHE A 18 1.14 -10.18 -4.90
CA PHE A 18 -0.28 -10.31 -5.20
C PHE A 18 -0.97 -8.94 -5.24
N SER A 19 -0.74 -8.10 -4.23
CA SER A 19 -1.30 -6.74 -4.19
C SER A 19 -0.78 -5.87 -5.34
N TYR A 20 0.52 -5.92 -5.61
CA TYR A 20 1.12 -5.21 -6.76
C TYR A 20 0.63 -5.73 -8.12
N GLY A 21 0.42 -7.05 -8.22
CA GLY A 21 -0.10 -7.71 -9.42
C GLY A 21 -1.55 -7.33 -9.73
N ILE A 22 -2.33 -6.92 -8.73
CA ILE A 22 -3.66 -6.35 -8.94
C ILE A 22 -3.55 -4.85 -9.24
N TYR A 23 -2.77 -4.12 -8.44
CA TYR A 23 -2.67 -2.66 -8.54
C TYR A 23 -2.16 -2.18 -9.90
N LEU A 24 -1.06 -2.76 -10.40
CA LEU A 24 -0.43 -2.29 -11.63
C LEU A 24 -1.33 -2.39 -12.89
N PRO A 25 -1.96 -3.54 -13.19
CA PRO A 25 -2.78 -3.68 -14.40
C PRO A 25 -4.22 -3.21 -14.24
N PHE A 26 -4.84 -3.32 -13.06
CA PHE A 26 -6.29 -3.10 -12.92
C PHE A 26 -6.67 -1.75 -12.33
N TRP A 27 -5.79 -1.10 -11.56
CA TRP A 27 -6.16 0.14 -10.87
C TRP A 27 -6.51 1.28 -11.83
N SER A 28 -5.70 1.47 -12.89
CA SER A 28 -5.96 2.49 -13.91
C SER A 28 -7.25 2.22 -14.68
N VAL A 29 -7.54 0.95 -14.98
CA VAL A 29 -8.75 0.52 -15.68
C VAL A 29 -9.98 0.75 -14.81
N TRP A 30 -9.90 0.43 -13.51
CA TRP A 30 -10.96 0.70 -12.55
C TRP A 30 -11.24 2.20 -12.42
N LEU A 31 -10.21 3.02 -12.23
CA LEU A 31 -10.36 4.50 -12.16
C LEU A 31 -11.00 5.08 -13.42
N LYS A 32 -10.67 4.53 -14.59
CA LYS A 32 -11.33 4.91 -15.85
C LYS A 32 -12.80 4.49 -15.87
N GLY A 33 -13.14 3.33 -15.31
CA GLY A 33 -14.51 2.86 -15.12
C GLY A 33 -15.34 3.75 -14.19
N GLU A 34 -14.71 4.34 -13.17
CA GLU A 34 -15.30 5.36 -12.28
C GLU A 34 -15.49 6.74 -12.96
N GLY A 35 -15.10 6.88 -14.23
CA GLY A 35 -15.29 8.11 -15.02
C GLY A 35 -14.17 9.15 -14.86
N LEU A 36 -13.03 8.79 -14.27
CA LEU A 36 -11.89 9.70 -14.16
C LEU A 36 -11.17 9.88 -15.51
N GLU A 37 -10.78 11.12 -15.78
CA GLU A 37 -10.07 11.48 -16.99
C GLU A 37 -8.61 10.95 -16.97
N PRO A 38 -8.02 10.56 -18.12
CA PRO A 38 -6.67 9.97 -18.15
C PRO A 38 -5.57 10.81 -17.50
N ASP A 39 -5.69 12.14 -17.57
CA ASP A 39 -4.75 13.07 -16.93
C ASP A 39 -4.75 12.91 -15.39
N VAL A 40 -5.94 12.87 -14.78
CA VAL A 40 -6.11 12.68 -13.34
C VAL A 40 -5.64 11.31 -12.90
N ILE A 41 -5.90 10.26 -13.70
CA ILE A 41 -5.40 8.90 -13.43
C ILE A 41 -3.87 8.88 -13.40
N GLY A 42 -3.21 9.55 -14.35
CA GLY A 42 -1.76 9.69 -14.39
C GLY A 42 -1.20 10.37 -13.13
N ILE A 43 -1.84 11.46 -12.70
CA ILE A 43 -1.46 12.18 -11.47
C ILE A 43 -1.64 11.29 -10.23
N LEU A 44 -2.75 10.56 -10.12
CA LEU A 44 -3.00 9.66 -8.98
C LEU A 44 -1.99 8.52 -8.90
N LEU A 45 -1.68 7.88 -10.02
CA LEU A 45 -0.65 6.84 -10.09
C LEU A 45 0.73 7.39 -9.76
N GLY A 46 1.07 8.56 -10.32
CA GLY A 46 2.32 9.26 -10.04
C GLY A 46 2.46 9.63 -8.56
N ALA A 47 1.40 10.17 -7.96
CA ALA A 47 1.35 10.50 -6.54
C ALA A 47 1.56 9.25 -5.67
N GLY A 48 0.97 8.10 -6.03
CA GLY A 48 1.22 6.84 -5.36
C GLY A 48 2.69 6.40 -5.42
N LEU A 49 3.35 6.59 -6.57
CA LEU A 49 4.76 6.26 -6.74
C LEU A 49 5.68 7.20 -5.92
N VAL A 50 5.36 8.51 -5.92
CA VAL A 50 6.07 9.51 -5.10
C VAL A 50 5.89 9.22 -3.62
N ALA A 51 4.66 8.91 -3.18
CA ALA A 51 4.37 8.54 -1.80
C ALA A 51 5.15 7.28 -1.39
N ARG A 52 5.25 6.28 -2.25
CA ARG A 52 6.09 5.09 -2.03
C ARG A 52 7.56 5.47 -1.89
N PHE A 53 8.09 6.29 -2.79
CA PHE A 53 9.48 6.74 -2.77
C PHE A 53 9.79 7.49 -1.46
N LEU A 54 8.96 8.47 -1.10
CA LEU A 54 9.09 9.22 0.15
C LEU A 54 8.95 8.32 1.37
N GLY A 55 8.00 7.37 1.35
CA GLY A 55 7.84 6.37 2.39
C GLY A 55 9.13 5.57 2.59
N SER A 56 9.72 5.03 1.52
CA SER A 56 11.00 4.32 1.61
C SER A 56 12.13 5.23 2.09
N LEU A 57 12.20 6.48 1.62
CA LEU A 57 13.27 7.41 1.95
C LEU A 57 13.21 7.89 3.40
N LEU A 58 12.01 8.11 3.94
CA LEU A 58 11.80 8.66 5.28
C LEU A 58 11.72 7.58 6.36
N ILE A 59 11.20 6.40 6.04
CA ILE A 59 10.99 5.30 7.00
C ILE A 59 12.25 4.43 7.10
N ALA A 60 12.90 4.08 5.99
CA ALA A 60 14.07 3.19 6.00
C ALA A 60 15.23 3.69 6.89
N PRO A 61 15.63 4.99 6.88
CA PRO A 61 16.73 5.44 7.74
C PRO A 61 16.34 5.65 9.21
N ARG A 62 15.03 5.78 9.51
CA ARG A 62 14.53 6.01 10.89
C ARG A 62 14.39 4.71 11.68
N VAL A 63 14.24 3.58 11.01
CA VAL A 63 14.05 2.29 11.65
C VAL A 63 15.36 1.53 11.70
N LYS A 64 16.21 1.89 12.67
CA LYS A 64 17.49 1.20 12.92
C LYS A 64 17.36 0.07 13.94
N ASP A 65 16.38 0.16 14.84
CA ASP A 65 16.10 -0.85 15.86
C ASP A 65 14.95 -1.80 15.45
N PRO A 66 15.11 -3.13 15.60
CA PRO A 66 14.10 -4.10 15.21
C PRO A 66 12.78 -3.97 16.00
N ALA A 67 12.81 -3.47 17.23
CA ALA A 67 11.59 -3.20 18.01
C ALA A 67 10.75 -2.03 17.43
N ASN A 68 11.43 -1.02 16.87
CA ASN A 68 10.77 0.11 16.22
C ASN A 68 10.17 -0.29 14.87
N LEU A 69 10.75 -1.29 14.18
CA LEU A 69 10.21 -1.82 12.93
C LEU A 69 8.84 -2.47 13.13
N VAL A 70 8.69 -3.32 14.14
CA VAL A 70 7.42 -3.99 14.42
C VAL A 70 6.34 -2.98 14.79
N THR A 71 6.69 -1.97 15.59
CA THR A 71 5.77 -0.89 15.98
C THR A 71 5.36 -0.05 14.77
N ALA A 72 6.31 0.35 13.92
CA ALA A 72 6.04 1.10 12.70
C ALA A 72 5.14 0.30 11.74
N LEU A 73 5.40 -0.99 11.54
CA LEU A 73 4.57 -1.87 10.71
C LEU A 73 3.14 -1.99 11.25
N ARG A 74 2.97 -2.10 12.58
CA ARG A 74 1.63 -2.14 13.20
C ARG A 74 0.86 -0.84 12.98
N ILE A 75 1.52 0.32 13.17
CA ILE A 75 0.90 1.62 12.94
C ILE A 75 0.49 1.76 11.46
N LEU A 76 1.37 1.40 10.53
CA LEU A 76 1.07 1.41 9.10
C LEU A 76 -0.10 0.47 8.76
N ALA A 77 -0.14 -0.72 9.36
CA ALA A 77 -1.25 -1.67 9.17
C ALA A 77 -2.59 -1.12 9.68
N LEU A 78 -2.59 -0.48 10.86
CA LEU A 78 -3.78 0.17 11.41
C LEU A 78 -4.25 1.34 10.54
N LEU A 79 -3.32 2.15 10.01
CA LEU A 79 -3.64 3.21 9.06
C LEU A 79 -4.24 2.65 7.78
N THR A 80 -3.66 1.59 7.20
CA THR A 80 -4.23 0.94 6.00
C THR A 80 -5.62 0.37 6.27
N LEU A 81 -5.86 -0.19 7.46
CA LEU A 81 -7.18 -0.70 7.84
C LEU A 81 -8.19 0.44 7.98
N ALA A 82 -7.80 1.58 8.57
CA ALA A 82 -8.66 2.75 8.66
C ALA A 82 -9.05 3.30 7.28
N PHE A 83 -8.10 3.40 6.34
CA PHE A 83 -8.39 3.81 4.96
C PHE A 83 -9.30 2.81 4.24
N ALA A 84 -9.07 1.50 4.40
CA ALA A 84 -9.91 0.47 3.79
C ALA A 84 -11.35 0.53 4.32
N VAL A 85 -11.51 0.69 5.64
CA VAL A 85 -12.84 0.86 6.27
C VAL A 85 -13.51 2.13 5.76
N GLY A 86 -12.80 3.26 5.73
CA GLY A 86 -13.32 4.52 5.20
C GLY A 86 -13.77 4.41 3.74
N PHE A 87 -13.00 3.71 2.90
CA PHE A 87 -13.35 3.45 1.50
C PHE A 87 -14.60 2.56 1.37
N CYS A 88 -14.71 1.49 2.17
CA CYS A 88 -15.90 0.64 2.19
C CYS A 88 -17.16 1.40 2.62
N PHE A 89 -17.06 2.23 3.67
CA PHE A 89 -18.17 3.07 4.10
C PHE A 89 -18.53 4.12 3.04
N GLY A 90 -17.56 4.79 2.43
CA GLY A 90 -17.81 5.75 1.35
C GLY A 90 -18.58 5.14 0.19
N ASN A 91 -18.17 3.95 -0.27
CA ASN A 91 -18.88 3.23 -1.33
C ASN A 91 -20.27 2.72 -0.89
N ALA A 92 -20.44 2.29 0.36
CA ALA A 92 -21.73 1.82 0.85
C ALA A 92 -22.78 2.94 1.00
N TRP A 93 -22.35 4.19 1.18
CA TRP A 93 -23.24 5.35 1.32
C TRP A 93 -23.44 6.12 0.00
N ALA A 94 -22.57 5.92 -1.00
CA ALA A 94 -22.67 6.53 -2.33
C ALA A 94 -23.47 5.69 -3.35
N GLY A 95 -23.86 4.47 -2.97
CA GLY A 95 -24.67 3.54 -3.78
C GLY A 95 -26.16 3.61 -3.52
#